data_AF-A0A5P1FC45-F1
#
_entry.id   AF-A0A5P1FC45-F1
#
_cell.length_a   1.000
_cell.length_b   1.000
_cell.length_c   1.000
_cell.angle_alpha   90.00
_cell.angle_beta   90.00
_cell.angle_gamma   90.00
#
_symmetry.space_group_name_H-M   'P 1'
#
loop_
_entity.id
_entity.type
_entity.pdbx_description
1 polymer ?
#
loop_
_entity_poly.entity_id
_entity_poly.type
_entity_poly.pdbx_seq_one_letter_code
_entity_poly.pdbx_strand_id
1 'polypeptide(L)'
;MDDLMRERGKKDYEKPGRHGSEEKTKVPPKGYRAILEWNGNIPVGDWAVRFNNLIGCLIRDPCSINIAHNFEEQEFKGIKEIWVKLMDHYCLEDNPESWDYVIPKMAKLIRGWKSALKNRYFTKISTDWKRIYELDKRVYPFNWMTLIIEWEGEKKVDYF
;
A
#
# COMPACT_ATOMS: atom_id res chain seq x y z
N MET A 1 5.48 -42.97 9.32
CA MET A 1 4.34 -42.03 9.51
C MET A 1 4.66 -40.62 9.03
N ASP A 2 5.94 -40.23 8.94
CA ASP A 2 6.34 -38.89 8.50
C ASP A 2 6.24 -38.63 6.98
N ASP A 3 6.39 -39.66 6.14
CA ASP A 3 6.34 -39.46 4.67
C ASP A 3 4.90 -39.21 4.13
N LEU A 4 3.87 -39.71 4.81
CA LEU A 4 2.46 -39.47 4.43
C LEU A 4 1.99 -38.03 4.71
N MET A 5 2.65 -37.33 5.64
CA MET A 5 2.38 -35.92 5.92
C MET A 5 3.16 -34.98 4.98
N ARG A 6 4.23 -35.46 4.35
CA ARG A 6 5.06 -34.69 3.42
C ARG A 6 4.45 -34.62 2.01
N GLU A 7 3.67 -35.61 1.61
CA GLU A 7 3.02 -35.65 0.29
C GLU A 7 1.71 -34.86 0.21
N ARG A 8 1.02 -34.58 1.32
CA ARG A 8 -0.19 -33.72 1.32
C ARG A 8 0.10 -32.21 1.15
N GLY A 9 1.38 -31.81 1.18
CA GLY A 9 1.80 -30.42 1.08
C GLY A 9 1.96 -29.87 -0.35
N LYS A 10 1.87 -30.70 -1.38
CA LYS A 10 1.94 -30.26 -2.78
C LYS A 10 0.55 -30.17 -3.37
N LYS A 11 -0.27 -29.24 -2.87
CA LYS A 11 -1.33 -28.68 -3.71
C LYS A 11 -0.66 -27.73 -4.69
N ASP A 12 -0.88 -27.99 -5.96
CA ASP A 12 -0.56 -27.08 -7.05
C ASP A 12 -1.22 -25.73 -6.77
N TYR A 13 -0.48 -24.84 -6.11
CA TYR A 13 -0.86 -23.44 -6.02
C TYR A 13 -0.58 -22.85 -7.40
N GLU A 14 -1.60 -22.93 -8.27
CA GLU A 14 -1.76 -21.98 -9.37
C GLU A 14 -1.40 -20.61 -8.82
N LYS A 15 -0.32 -20.01 -9.34
CA LYS A 15 0.09 -18.65 -8.96
C LYS A 15 -1.13 -17.76 -9.22
N PRO A 16 -1.84 -17.28 -8.18
CA PRO A 16 -3.00 -16.47 -8.43
C PRO A 16 -2.45 -15.17 -9.02
N GLY A 17 -2.90 -14.83 -10.23
CA GLY A 17 -2.64 -13.51 -10.80
C GLY A 17 -2.92 -12.42 -9.76
N ARG A 18 -2.15 -11.33 -9.81
CA ARG A 18 -2.16 -10.21 -8.85
C ARG A 18 -3.59 -9.94 -8.35
N HIS A 19 -3.93 -10.50 -7.18
CA HIS A 19 -5.26 -10.32 -6.62
C HIS A 19 -5.45 -8.84 -6.37
N GLY A 20 -6.58 -8.33 -6.87
CA GLY A 20 -6.89 -6.92 -6.97
C GLY A 20 -6.90 -6.19 -5.62
N SER A 21 -7.28 -4.92 -5.67
CA SER A 21 -7.32 -3.97 -4.55
C SER A 21 -8.16 -4.38 -3.32
N GLU A 22 -8.78 -5.56 -3.29
CA GLU A 22 -9.70 -5.97 -2.23
C GLU A 22 -8.99 -6.39 -0.93
N GLU A 23 -9.25 -5.65 0.13
CA GLU A 23 -8.70 -5.86 1.49
C GLU A 23 -8.98 -7.26 2.05
N LYS A 24 -10.21 -7.77 1.86
CA LYS A 24 -10.66 -9.08 2.36
C LYS A 24 -9.80 -10.29 1.94
N THR A 25 -9.04 -10.16 0.85
CA THR A 25 -8.15 -11.24 0.37
C THR A 25 -6.78 -11.23 1.05
N LYS A 26 -6.49 -10.18 1.82
CA LYS A 26 -5.18 -9.84 2.38
C LYS A 26 -5.16 -9.91 3.91
N VAL A 27 -6.30 -10.20 4.51
CA VAL A 27 -6.47 -10.36 5.96
C VAL A 27 -6.66 -11.84 6.30
N PRO A 28 -6.32 -12.28 7.52
CA PRO A 28 -6.63 -13.63 7.96
C PRO A 28 -8.14 -13.87 8.13
N PRO A 29 -8.56 -15.14 8.30
CA PRO A 29 -9.95 -15.46 8.60
C PRO A 29 -10.50 -14.67 9.80
N LYS A 30 -11.79 -14.32 9.74
CA LYS A 30 -12.44 -13.55 10.81
C LYS A 30 -12.26 -14.24 12.17
N GLY A 31 -11.84 -13.48 13.16
CA GLY A 31 -11.57 -13.96 14.52
C GLY A 31 -10.14 -14.47 14.74
N TYR A 32 -9.30 -14.45 13.71
CA TYR A 32 -7.89 -14.83 13.80
C TYR A 32 -6.98 -13.67 13.43
N ARG A 33 -5.80 -13.64 14.05
CA ARG A 33 -4.67 -12.79 13.65
C ARG A 33 -3.54 -13.67 13.14
N ALA A 34 -2.83 -13.21 12.12
CA ALA A 34 -1.68 -13.91 11.57
C ALA A 34 -0.41 -13.55 12.34
N ILE A 35 0.38 -14.57 12.65
CA ILE A 35 1.75 -14.39 13.15
C ILE A 35 2.65 -14.18 11.94
N LEU A 36 3.49 -13.15 11.99
CA LEU A 36 4.49 -12.89 10.98
C LEU A 36 5.80 -13.57 11.37
N GLU A 37 6.40 -14.27 10.42
CA GLU A 37 7.79 -14.69 10.51
C GLU A 37 8.68 -13.49 10.16
N TRP A 38 9.79 -13.34 10.89
CA TRP A 38 10.71 -12.21 10.72
C TRP A 38 12.13 -12.71 10.49
N ASN A 39 12.83 -12.10 9.52
CA ASN A 39 14.27 -12.24 9.33
C ASN A 39 14.91 -10.87 9.59
N GLY A 40 15.42 -10.68 10.81
CA GLY A 40 15.67 -9.33 11.35
C GLY A 40 14.36 -8.54 11.35
N ASN A 41 14.38 -7.35 10.74
CA ASN A 41 13.21 -6.45 10.69
C ASN A 41 12.36 -6.63 9.43
N ILE A 42 12.63 -7.68 8.64
CA ILE A 42 11.92 -7.92 7.39
C ILE A 42 10.94 -9.07 7.60
N PRO A 43 9.63 -8.87 7.38
CA PRO A 43 8.67 -9.95 7.47
C PRO A 43 8.86 -10.89 6.26
N VAL A 44 8.84 -12.20 6.52
CA VAL A 44 9.03 -13.26 5.53
C VAL A 44 7.86 -14.25 5.53
N GLY A 45 7.80 -15.11 4.51
CA GLY A 45 6.74 -16.10 4.34
C GLY A 45 5.46 -15.56 3.69
N ASP A 46 4.46 -16.44 3.55
CA ASP A 46 3.23 -16.14 2.81
C ASP A 46 2.38 -15.05 3.46
N TRP A 47 2.36 -15.01 4.79
CA TRP A 47 1.68 -13.96 5.53
C TRP A 47 2.34 -12.59 5.34
N ALA A 48 3.66 -12.53 5.17
CA ALA A 48 4.34 -11.27 4.86
C ALA A 48 3.93 -10.69 3.50
N VAL A 49 3.65 -11.54 2.51
CA VAL A 49 3.15 -11.09 1.19
C VAL A 49 1.76 -10.45 1.36
N ARG A 50 0.86 -11.11 2.09
CA ARG A 50 -0.50 -10.60 2.37
C ARG A 50 -0.45 -9.31 3.21
N PHE A 51 0.39 -9.28 4.22
CA PHE A 51 0.66 -8.11 5.06
C PHE A 51 1.12 -6.90 4.23
N ASN A 52 2.14 -7.08 3.40
CA ASN A 52 2.63 -6.02 2.51
C ASN A 52 1.55 -5.53 1.53
N ASN A 53 0.73 -6.44 1.02
CA ASN A 53 -0.38 -6.09 0.15
C ASN A 53 -1.46 -5.31 0.91
N LEU A 54 -1.72 -5.64 2.17
CA LEU A 54 -2.68 -4.94 3.02
C LEU A 54 -2.21 -3.51 3.28
N ILE A 55 -0.95 -3.30 3.66
CA ILE A 55 -0.36 -1.96 3.80
C ILE A 55 -0.60 -1.15 2.51
N GLY A 56 -0.32 -1.74 1.35
CA GLY A 56 -0.56 -1.08 0.06
C GLY A 56 -2.03 -0.80 -0.25
N CYS A 57 -2.98 -1.51 0.34
CA CYS A 57 -4.41 -1.20 0.20
C CYS A 57 -4.83 -0.07 1.11
N LEU A 58 -4.44 -0.14 2.39
CA LEU A 58 -4.76 0.86 3.39
C LEU A 58 -4.20 2.24 3.05
N ILE A 59 -3.00 2.30 2.46
CA ILE A 59 -2.41 3.57 2.00
C ILE A 59 -3.21 4.24 0.88
N ARG A 60 -4.00 3.47 0.14
CA ARG A 60 -4.84 3.97 -0.95
C ARG A 60 -6.28 4.21 -0.50
N ASP A 61 -6.54 4.12 0.80
CA ASP A 61 -7.78 4.57 1.42
C ASP A 61 -7.70 6.09 1.61
N PRO A 62 -8.51 6.87 0.87
CA PRO A 62 -8.47 8.33 0.95
C PRO A 62 -8.94 8.88 2.30
N CYS A 63 -9.56 8.05 3.15
CA CYS A 63 -9.92 8.44 4.51
C CYS A 63 -8.71 8.49 5.45
N SER A 64 -7.67 7.71 5.18
CA SER A 64 -6.49 7.61 6.05
C SER A 64 -5.25 8.32 5.51
N ILE A 65 -5.14 8.51 4.18
CA ILE A 65 -3.97 9.16 3.56
C ILE A 65 -4.40 10.26 2.60
N ASN A 66 -3.78 11.44 2.74
CA ASN A 66 -3.86 12.49 1.73
C ASN A 66 -2.75 12.28 0.70
N ILE A 67 -3.10 11.83 -0.50
CA ILE A 67 -2.11 11.56 -1.57
C ILE A 67 -1.41 12.81 -2.11
N ALA A 68 -1.96 14.01 -1.88
CA ALA A 68 -1.28 15.25 -2.27
C ALA A 68 -0.04 15.51 -1.39
N HIS A 69 -0.09 15.05 -0.13
CA HIS A 69 0.95 15.27 0.86
C HIS A 69 2.07 14.22 0.76
N ASN A 70 3.29 14.64 1.10
CA ASN A 70 4.39 13.72 1.40
C ASN A 70 4.12 12.93 2.69
N PHE A 71 4.96 11.94 3.00
CA PHE A 71 4.72 11.11 4.19
C PHE A 71 4.83 11.93 5.49
N GLU A 72 5.79 12.85 5.53
CA GLU A 72 6.09 13.74 6.64
C GLU A 72 4.98 14.78 6.89
N GLU A 73 4.14 15.02 5.88
CA GLU A 73 3.01 15.95 5.90
C GLU A 73 1.67 15.24 6.21
N GLN A 74 1.67 13.91 6.39
CA GLN A 74 0.47 13.17 6.75
C GLN A 74 0.07 13.46 8.19
N GLU A 75 -1.25 13.52 8.42
CA GLU A 75 -1.75 13.57 9.79
C GLU A 75 -1.45 12.27 10.53
N PHE A 76 -0.93 12.37 11.75
CA PHE A 76 -0.66 11.22 12.60
C PHE A 76 -1.91 10.33 12.81
N LYS A 77 -3.10 10.93 12.82
CA LYS A 77 -4.37 10.20 12.93
C LYS A 77 -4.51 9.14 11.83
N GLY A 78 -4.24 9.50 10.59
CA GLY A 78 -4.32 8.58 9.44
C GLY A 78 -3.29 7.46 9.51
N ILE A 79 -2.06 7.79 9.91
CA ILE A 79 -0.99 6.79 10.14
C ILE A 79 -1.41 5.81 11.25
N LYS A 80 -1.95 6.33 12.35
CA LYS A 80 -2.43 5.54 13.49
C LYS A 80 -3.57 4.61 13.11
N GLU A 81 -4.53 5.07 12.30
CA GLU A 81 -5.64 4.23 11.81
C GLU A 81 -5.14 3.04 10.99
N ILE A 82 -4.16 3.27 10.11
CA ILE A 82 -3.53 2.18 9.35
C ILE A 82 -2.84 1.20 10.30
N TRP A 83 -2.09 1.69 11.28
CA TRP A 83 -1.42 0.85 12.26
C TRP A 83 -2.40 -0.03 13.05
N VAL A 84 -3.50 0.55 13.55
CA VAL A 84 -4.53 -0.20 14.28
C VAL A 84 -5.14 -1.30 13.41
N LYS A 85 -5.52 -0.98 12.16
CA LYS A 85 -6.04 -1.99 11.21
C LYS A 85 -5.02 -3.12 10.96
N LEU A 86 -3.73 -2.83 10.95
CA LEU A 86 -2.70 -3.86 10.82
C LEU A 86 -2.64 -4.75 12.07
N MET A 87 -2.68 -4.18 13.28
CA MET A 87 -2.68 -4.94 14.54
C MET A 87 -3.96 -5.78 14.76
N ASP A 88 -5.10 -5.34 14.20
CA ASP A 88 -6.35 -6.11 14.22
C ASP A 88 -6.26 -7.42 13.41
N HIS A 89 -5.31 -7.49 12.46
CA HIS A 89 -5.14 -8.62 11.55
C HIS A 89 -3.82 -9.38 11.75
N TYR A 90 -2.80 -8.76 12.32
CA TYR A 90 -1.47 -9.33 12.46
C TYR A 90 -0.95 -9.11 13.89
N CYS A 91 -0.30 -10.12 14.46
CA CYS A 91 0.33 -10.03 15.77
C CYS A 91 1.65 -9.24 15.69
N LEU A 92 1.56 -7.92 15.48
CA LEU A 92 2.74 -7.05 15.33
C LEU A 92 3.45 -6.82 16.66
N GLU A 93 2.73 -6.95 17.78
CA GLU A 93 3.27 -6.85 19.14
C GLU A 93 4.33 -7.92 19.45
N ASP A 94 4.36 -9.01 18.68
CA ASP A 94 5.35 -10.08 18.83
C ASP A 94 6.75 -9.65 18.36
N ASN A 95 6.86 -8.55 17.61
CA ASN A 95 8.14 -7.95 17.20
C ASN A 95 8.16 -6.45 17.54
N PRO A 96 9.00 -6.01 18.50
CA PRO A 96 9.10 -4.60 18.90
C PRO A 96 9.59 -3.68 17.77
N GLU A 97 10.29 -4.22 16.78
CA GLU A 97 10.84 -3.48 15.63
C GLU A 97 9.89 -3.45 14.42
N SER A 98 8.66 -3.99 14.57
CA SER A 98 7.67 -4.01 13.49
C SER A 98 7.29 -2.60 13.01
N TRP A 99 7.30 -1.61 13.90
CA TRP A 99 7.07 -0.20 13.56
C TRP A 99 8.15 0.35 12.61
N ASP A 100 9.42 -0.02 12.86
CA ASP A 100 10.58 0.41 12.05
C ASP A 100 10.57 -0.20 10.65
N TYR A 101 9.83 -1.29 10.45
CA TYR A 101 9.53 -1.81 9.12
C TYR A 101 8.35 -1.07 8.46
N VAL A 102 7.23 -0.92 9.19
CA VAL A 102 5.96 -0.44 8.62
C VAL A 102 6.06 1.01 8.17
N ILE A 103 6.65 1.89 8.97
CA ILE A 103 6.67 3.33 8.68
C ILE A 103 7.45 3.66 7.39
N PRO A 104 8.71 3.21 7.20
CA PRO A 104 9.41 3.42 5.94
C PRO A 104 8.73 2.74 4.75
N LYS A 105 8.09 1.58 4.98
CA LYS A 105 7.32 0.88 3.95
C LYS A 105 6.13 1.71 3.49
N MET A 106 5.41 2.35 4.42
CA MET A 106 4.29 3.23 4.10
C MET A 106 4.74 4.43 3.28
N ALA A 107 5.79 5.13 3.73
CA ALA A 107 6.36 6.25 2.99
C ALA A 107 6.75 5.87 1.55
N LYS A 108 7.42 4.72 1.38
CA LYS A 108 7.80 4.19 0.06
C LYS A 108 6.58 3.91 -0.83
N LEU A 109 5.52 3.35 -0.27
CA LEU A 109 4.31 3.00 -1.01
C LEU A 109 3.49 4.25 -1.40
N ILE A 110 3.43 5.29 -0.55
CA ILE A 110 2.82 6.58 -0.89
C ILE A 110 3.55 7.21 -2.09
N ARG A 111 4.89 7.34 -2.00
CA ARG A 111 5.71 7.87 -3.11
C ARG A 111 5.51 7.07 -4.40
N GLY A 112 5.53 5.74 -4.30
CA GLY A 112 5.30 4.85 -5.43
C GLY A 112 3.90 5.03 -6.04
N TRP A 113 2.88 5.25 -5.22
CA TRP A 113 1.52 5.50 -5.70
C TRP A 113 1.41 6.86 -6.40
N LYS A 114 1.94 7.94 -5.81
CA LYS A 114 2.00 9.28 -6.42
C LYS A 114 2.71 9.25 -7.79
N SER A 115 3.86 8.57 -7.88
CA SER A 115 4.58 8.35 -9.14
C SER A 115 3.75 7.58 -10.18
N ALA A 116 3.07 6.50 -9.76
CA ALA A 116 2.21 5.72 -10.65
C ALA A 116 1.02 6.54 -11.20
N LEU A 117 0.44 7.42 -10.38
CA LEU A 117 -0.62 8.34 -10.81
C LEU A 117 -0.09 9.34 -11.84
N LYS A 118 1.05 9.99 -11.56
CA LYS A 118 1.70 10.93 -12.48
C LYS A 118 1.94 10.28 -13.85
N ASN A 119 2.59 9.12 -13.86
CA ASN A 119 2.90 8.41 -15.09
C ASN A 119 1.66 7.98 -15.88
N ARG A 120 0.59 7.60 -15.17
CA ARG A 120 -0.62 7.08 -15.81
C ARG A 120 -1.51 8.17 -16.38
N TYR A 121 -1.71 9.26 -15.64
CA TYR A 121 -2.73 10.25 -15.94
C TYR A 121 -2.16 11.61 -16.34
N PHE A 122 -1.02 12.02 -15.77
CA PHE A 122 -0.44 13.32 -16.07
C PHE A 122 0.48 13.29 -17.30
N THR A 123 1.42 12.34 -17.34
CA THR A 123 2.40 12.25 -18.43
C THR A 123 1.79 11.72 -19.72
N LYS A 124 0.87 10.74 -19.64
CA LYS A 124 0.29 10.08 -20.83
C LYS A 124 -0.85 10.85 -21.49
N ILE A 125 -1.60 11.63 -20.72
CA ILE A 125 -2.72 12.41 -21.25
C ILE A 125 -2.17 13.80 -21.59
N SER A 126 -2.27 14.22 -22.85
CA SER A 126 -1.77 15.54 -23.30
C SER A 126 -2.79 16.66 -23.14
N THR A 127 -4.08 16.34 -23.04
CA THR A 127 -5.18 17.31 -22.96
C THR A 127 -5.53 17.64 -21.52
N ASP A 128 -5.48 18.92 -21.15
CA ASP A 128 -5.62 19.34 -19.75
C ASP A 128 -6.98 19.02 -19.14
N TRP A 129 -8.09 19.27 -19.84
CA TRP A 129 -9.41 18.90 -19.31
C TRP A 129 -9.52 17.40 -19.05
N LYS A 130 -8.95 16.55 -19.92
CA LYS A 130 -8.93 15.09 -19.70
C LYS A 130 -8.12 14.70 -18.47
N ARG A 131 -6.98 15.36 -18.20
CA ARG A 131 -6.21 15.14 -16.97
C ARG A 131 -7.04 15.43 -15.72
N ILE A 132 -7.87 16.47 -15.75
CA ILE A 132 -8.72 16.88 -14.61
C ILE A 132 -9.86 15.87 -14.40
N TYR A 133 -10.48 15.38 -15.47
CA TYR A 133 -11.64 14.49 -15.39
C TYR A 133 -11.28 13.01 -15.21
N GLU A 134 -10.16 12.54 -15.77
CA GLU A 134 -9.72 11.15 -15.69
C GLU A 134 -8.83 10.91 -14.46
N LEU A 135 -9.40 10.97 -13.26
CA LEU A 135 -8.69 10.68 -12.01
C LEU A 135 -8.94 9.25 -11.49
N ASP A 136 -7.99 8.73 -10.70
CA ASP A 136 -8.19 7.48 -9.98
C ASP A 136 -9.31 7.65 -8.94
N LYS A 137 -10.28 6.72 -8.91
CA LYS A 137 -11.45 6.76 -8.02
C LYS A 137 -11.12 6.83 -6.53
N ARG A 138 -9.87 6.53 -6.13
CA ARG A 138 -9.38 6.59 -4.75
C ARG A 138 -8.76 7.94 -4.39
N VAL A 139 -8.78 8.91 -5.31
CA VAL A 139 -8.22 10.24 -5.09
C VAL A 139 -9.38 11.22 -5.07
N TYR A 140 -9.45 12.06 -4.03
CA TYR A 140 -10.43 13.14 -4.01
C TYR A 140 -10.10 14.20 -5.08
N PRO A 141 -11.10 14.79 -5.75
CA PRO A 141 -10.87 15.77 -6.81
C PRO A 141 -9.98 16.95 -6.39
N PHE A 142 -10.11 17.41 -5.13
CA PHE A 142 -9.27 18.47 -4.59
C PHE A 142 -7.79 18.06 -4.54
N ASN A 143 -7.49 16.90 -3.93
CA ASN A 143 -6.13 16.36 -3.85
C ASN A 143 -5.55 16.10 -5.26
N TRP A 144 -6.40 15.71 -6.21
CA TRP A 144 -6.00 15.54 -7.61
C TRP A 144 -5.56 16.84 -8.26
N MET A 145 -6.32 17.92 -8.07
CA MET A 145 -5.93 19.25 -8.59
C MET A 145 -4.61 19.73 -7.99
N THR A 146 -4.40 19.53 -6.67
CA THR A 146 -3.13 19.86 -6.01
C THR A 146 -1.95 19.14 -6.66
N LEU A 147 -2.09 17.84 -6.93
CA LEU A 147 -1.06 17.04 -7.60
C LEU A 147 -0.77 17.53 -9.04
N ILE A 148 -1.79 17.88 -9.81
CA ILE A 148 -1.60 18.42 -11.16
C ILE A 148 -0.82 19.73 -11.12
N ILE A 149 -1.18 20.65 -10.21
CA ILE A 149 -0.50 21.95 -10.06
C ILE A 149 0.97 21.73 -9.68
N GLU A 150 1.23 20.86 -8.72
CA GLU A 150 2.60 20.47 -8.31
C GLU A 150 3.40 19.96 -9.51
N TRP A 151 2.87 19.00 -10.27
CA TRP A 151 3.59 18.39 -11.40
C TRP A 151 3.76 19.32 -12.60
N GLU A 152 2.86 20.28 -12.84
CA GLU A 152 3.08 21.34 -13.83
C GLU A 152 4.16 22.33 -13.38
N GLY A 153 4.27 22.57 -12.06
CA GLY A 153 5.36 23.36 -11.48
C GLY A 153 6.73 22.71 -11.70
N GLU A 154 6.83 21.39 -11.51
CA GLU A 154 8.07 20.63 -11.72
C GLU A 154 8.62 20.76 -13.15
N LYS A 155 7.76 20.68 -14.18
CA LYS A 155 8.19 20.82 -15.59
C LYS A 155 8.87 22.15 -15.89
N LYS A 156 8.54 23.21 -15.16
CA LYS A 156 9.06 24.57 -15.41
C LYS A 156 10.47 24.77 -14.85
N VAL A 157 10.89 23.92 -13.91
CA VAL A 157 12.21 24.01 -13.27
C VAL A 157 13.31 23.36 -14.13
N ASP A 158 12.95 22.42 -15.01
CA ASP A 158 13.89 21.68 -15.88
C ASP A 158 14.50 22.50 -17.04
N TYR A 159 14.21 23.81 -17.12
CA TYR A 159 14.66 24.71 -18.21
C TYR A 159 15.75 25.73 -17.80
N PHE A 160 16.37 25.58 -16.63
CA PHE A 160 17.45 26.47 -16.15
C PHE A 160 18.71 25.69 -15.80
#